data_AF-A0A2E8XFJ4-F1
#
_entry.id   AF-A0A2E8XFJ4-F1
#
_cell.length_a   1.000
_cell.length_b   1.000
_cell.length_c   1.000
_cell.angle_alpha   90.00
_cell.angle_beta   90.00
_cell.angle_gamma   90.00
#
_symmetry.space_group_name_H-M   'P 1'
#
loop_
_entity.id
_entity.type
_entity.pdbx_description
1 polymer ?
#
loop_
_entity_poly.entity_id
_entity_poly.type
_entity_poly.pdbx_seq_one_letter_code
_entity_poly.pdbx_strand_id
1 'polypeptide(L)'
;FFSDVDRELMEIVRATSPNDLERLDLPFRDGRLQEMFFRYRARNYPDTLNEVDKERWLNFRKEKISARETIARFEKDMEKAWQKVNEEFNEESREKGQAVLNELQDYADELIQSLME
;
A
#
# COMPACT_ATOMS: atom_id res chain seq x y z
N PHE A 1 -5.06 6.83 22.57
CA PHE A 1 -5.74 7.70 21.58
C PHE A 1 -4.86 8.90 21.28
N PHE A 2 -5.04 9.54 20.13
CA PHE A 2 -4.28 10.75 19.78
C PHE A 2 -4.70 11.95 20.64
N SER A 3 -3.76 12.84 20.93
CA SER A 3 -4.04 14.09 21.65
C SER A 3 -4.91 15.03 20.81
N ASP A 4 -5.55 16.01 21.45
CA ASP A 4 -6.35 17.02 20.73
C ASP A 4 -5.47 17.83 19.76
N VAL A 5 -4.25 18.17 20.19
CA VAL A 5 -3.21 18.82 19.36
C VAL A 5 -2.88 17.99 18.12
N ASP A 6 -2.62 16.69 18.27
CA ASP A 6 -2.33 15.83 17.12
C ASP A 6 -3.52 15.71 16.18
N ARG A 7 -4.76 15.74 16.70
CA ARG A 7 -5.97 15.71 15.87
C ARG A 7 -6.12 16.99 15.05
N GLU A 8 -5.84 18.15 15.62
CA GLU A 8 -5.83 19.43 14.88
C GLU A 8 -4.76 19.42 13.77
N LEU A 9 -3.54 18.94 14.06
CA LEU A 9 -2.49 18.79 13.05
C LEU A 9 -2.92 17.83 11.91
N MET A 10 -3.63 16.75 12.24
CA MET A 10 -4.17 15.84 11.22
C MET A 10 -5.24 16.51 10.34
N GLU A 11 -6.06 17.42 10.87
CA GLU A 11 -7.00 18.20 10.04
C GLU A 11 -6.25 19.16 9.11
N ILE A 12 -5.21 19.82 9.60
CA ILE A 12 -4.34 20.69 8.77
C ILE A 12 -3.75 19.89 7.61
N VAL A 13 -3.23 18.68 7.87
CA VAL A 13 -2.71 17.78 6.83
C VAL A 13 -3.77 17.48 5.77
N ARG A 14 -5.02 17.20 6.16
CA ARG A 14 -6.10 16.87 5.21
C ARG A 14 -6.57 18.08 4.40
N ALA A 15 -6.54 19.27 4.98
CA ALA A 15 -6.95 20.51 4.33
C ALA A 15 -5.86 21.12 3.42
N THR A 16 -4.62 20.66 3.55
CA THR A 16 -3.48 21.20 2.81
C THR A 16 -3.38 20.56 1.42
N SER A 17 -3.03 21.37 0.41
CA SER A 17 -2.82 20.88 -0.95
C SER A 17 -1.64 19.90 -1.01
N PRO A 18 -1.67 18.86 -1.87
CA PRO A 18 -0.59 17.88 -1.98
C PRO A 18 0.81 18.50 -2.16
N ASN A 19 0.90 19.58 -2.95
CA ASN A 19 2.15 20.27 -3.27
C ASN A 19 2.74 21.04 -2.07
N ASP A 20 1.91 21.35 -1.07
CA ASP A 20 2.34 22.08 0.13
C ASP A 20 2.55 21.18 1.34
N LEU A 21 2.18 19.89 1.27
CA LEU A 21 2.30 18.95 2.39
C LEU A 21 3.72 18.85 2.94
N GLU A 22 4.74 18.81 2.07
CA GLU A 22 6.15 18.72 2.51
C GLU A 22 6.62 19.94 3.30
N ARG A 23 5.94 21.09 3.13
CA ARG A 23 6.33 22.36 3.76
C ARG A 23 5.72 22.54 5.14
N LEU A 24 4.82 21.67 5.56
CA LEU A 24 4.18 21.76 6.86
C LEU A 24 5.18 21.41 7.97
N ASP A 25 5.31 22.31 8.94
CA ASP A 25 5.93 21.98 10.22
C ASP A 25 4.87 21.30 11.10
N LEU A 26 5.01 19.99 11.30
CA LEU A 26 4.06 19.14 12.01
C LEU A 26 4.71 18.56 13.27
N PRO A 27 4.73 19.31 14.39
CA PRO A 27 5.32 18.86 15.64
C PRO A 27 4.39 17.86 16.36
N PHE A 28 4.17 16.71 15.72
CA PHE A 28 3.37 15.62 16.27
C PHE A 28 3.95 15.17 17.62
N ARG A 29 3.07 15.03 18.61
CA ARG A 29 3.43 14.48 19.93
C ARG A 29 3.46 12.96 19.90
N ASP A 30 2.57 12.35 19.13
CA ASP A 30 2.55 10.90 18.94
C ASP A 30 3.56 10.49 17.85
N GLY A 31 4.60 9.76 18.25
CA GLY A 31 5.69 9.34 17.36
C GLY A 31 5.25 8.48 16.17
N ARG A 32 4.03 7.91 16.19
CA ARG A 32 3.50 7.14 15.06
C ARG A 32 3.14 8.04 13.87
N LEU A 33 2.79 9.31 14.11
CA LEU A 33 2.22 10.19 13.11
C LEU A 33 3.23 10.65 12.06
N GLN A 34 4.50 10.80 12.43
CA GLN A 34 5.55 11.18 11.49
C GLN A 34 5.66 10.17 10.33
N GLU A 35 5.71 8.88 10.68
CA GLU A 35 5.78 7.80 9.71
C GLU A 35 4.45 7.63 8.96
N MET A 36 3.31 7.79 9.63
CA MET A 36 1.99 7.76 8.97
C MET A 36 1.84 8.86 7.93
N PHE A 37 2.31 10.08 8.23
CA PHE A 37 2.28 11.21 7.31
C PHE A 37 3.15 10.98 6.08
N PHE A 38 4.36 10.47 6.27
CA PHE A 38 5.23 10.07 5.16
C PHE A 38 4.54 9.03 4.25
N ARG A 39 3.98 7.96 4.83
CA ARG A 39 3.26 6.92 4.07
C ARG A 39 2.01 7.44 3.38
N TYR A 40 1.32 8.41 3.97
CA TYR A 40 0.17 9.07 3.36
C TYR A 40 0.58 9.83 2.10
N ARG A 41 1.65 10.65 2.17
CA ARG A 41 2.22 11.31 0.98
C ARG A 41 2.64 10.30 -0.07
N ALA A 42 3.42 9.30 0.31
CA ALA A 42 4.00 8.35 -0.64
C ALA A 42 2.97 7.47 -1.37
N ARG A 43 1.84 7.17 -0.74
CA ARG A 43 0.77 6.37 -1.36
C ARG A 43 -0.17 7.19 -2.24
N ASN A 44 -0.49 8.42 -1.84
CA ASN A 44 -1.53 9.21 -2.49
C ASN A 44 -0.96 10.26 -3.46
N TYR A 45 0.25 10.75 -3.19
CA TYR A 45 0.89 11.84 -3.91
C TYR A 45 2.38 11.53 -4.21
N PRO A 46 2.71 10.39 -4.85
CA PRO A 46 4.08 9.96 -5.08
C PRO A 46 4.91 10.99 -5.88
N ASP A 47 4.27 11.75 -6.75
CA ASP A 47 4.92 12.80 -7.56
C ASP A 47 5.41 13.99 -6.72
N THR A 48 4.91 14.14 -5.49
CA THR A 48 5.33 15.18 -4.55
C THR A 48 6.53 14.77 -3.68
N LEU A 49 7.03 13.54 -3.83
CA LEU A 49 8.20 13.09 -3.10
C LEU A 49 9.47 13.59 -3.79
N ASN A 50 10.42 14.07 -3.00
CA ASN A 50 11.78 14.30 -3.47
C ASN A 50 12.51 12.94 -3.67
N GLU A 51 13.69 12.95 -4.29
CA GLU A 51 14.43 11.72 -4.62
C GLU A 51 14.80 10.88 -3.39
N VAL A 52 15.12 11.52 -2.26
CA VAL A 52 15.45 10.81 -1.00
C VAL A 52 14.20 10.11 -0.44
N ASP A 53 13.06 10.79 -0.46
CA ASP A 53 11.78 10.22 -0.03
C ASP A 53 11.31 9.09 -0.97
N LYS A 54 11.55 9.23 -2.29
CA LYS A 54 11.28 8.15 -3.27
C LYS A 54 12.12 6.91 -2.99
N GLU A 55 13.42 7.08 -2.75
CA GLU A 55 14.32 5.97 -2.41
C GLU A 55 13.89 5.31 -1.09
N ARG A 56 13.60 6.11 -0.05
CA ARG A 56 13.06 5.60 1.22
C ARG A 56 11.77 4.81 1.01
N TRP A 57 10.87 5.31 0.16
CA TRP A 57 9.61 4.64 -0.15
C TRP A 57 9.82 3.34 -0.92
N LEU A 58 10.73 3.33 -1.90
CA LEU A 58 11.10 2.13 -2.66
C LEU A 58 11.67 1.05 -1.73
N ASN A 59 12.59 1.42 -0.83
CA ASN A 59 13.16 0.50 0.15
C ASN A 59 12.08 -0.07 1.08
N PHE A 60 11.17 0.78 1.58
CA PHE A 60 10.04 0.31 2.37
C PHE A 60 9.14 -0.67 1.58
N ARG A 61 8.84 -0.38 0.31
CA ARG A 61 8.05 -1.27 -0.56
C ARG A 61 8.77 -2.60 -0.77
N LYS A 62 10.07 -2.60 -1.07
CA LYS A 62 10.93 -3.79 -1.22
C LYS A 62 10.88 -4.65 0.04
N GLU A 63 11.17 -4.06 1.20
CA GLU A 63 11.13 -4.76 2.49
C GLU A 63 9.75 -5.37 2.76
N LYS A 64 8.67 -4.65 2.44
CA LYS A 64 7.33 -5.12 2.79
C LYS A 64 6.78 -6.19 1.85
N ILE A 65 6.99 -6.02 0.54
CA ILE A 65 6.42 -6.87 -0.51
C ILE A 65 7.29 -8.10 -0.74
N SER A 66 8.62 -7.94 -0.78
CA SER A 66 9.57 -9.03 -1.01
C SER A 66 9.88 -9.84 0.26
N ALA A 67 9.30 -9.49 1.41
CA ALA A 67 9.41 -10.29 2.62
C ALA A 67 8.86 -11.70 2.39
N ARG A 68 9.63 -12.72 2.75
CA ARG A 68 9.25 -14.14 2.60
C ARG A 68 7.89 -14.45 3.22
N GLU A 69 7.59 -13.87 4.38
CA GLU A 69 6.30 -14.02 5.06
C GLU A 69 5.12 -13.40 4.30
N THR A 70 5.34 -12.31 3.55
CA THR A 70 4.32 -11.66 2.74
C THR A 70 4.03 -12.52 1.51
N ILE A 71 5.07 -12.97 0.81
CA ILE A 71 4.96 -13.84 -0.36
C ILE A 71 4.27 -15.15 0.02
N ALA A 72 4.74 -15.84 1.07
CA ALA A 72 4.14 -17.11 1.50
C ALA A 72 2.67 -16.97 1.93
N ARG A 73 2.29 -15.82 2.52
CA ARG A 73 0.88 -15.55 2.85
C ARG A 73 0.06 -15.34 1.58
N PHE A 74 0.57 -14.58 0.62
CA PHE A 74 -0.10 -14.35 -0.67
C PHE A 74 -0.32 -15.67 -1.42
N GLU A 75 0.72 -16.49 -1.58
CA GLU A 75 0.64 -17.80 -2.24
C GLU A 75 -0.40 -18.71 -1.58
N LYS A 76 -0.40 -18.76 -0.24
CA LYS A 76 -1.38 -19.55 0.53
C LYS A 76 -2.81 -19.05 0.33
N ASP A 77 -3.02 -17.75 0.29
CA ASP A 77 -4.36 -17.19 0.11
C ASP A 77 -4.83 -17.31 -1.35
N MET A 78 -3.92 -17.24 -2.33
CA MET A 78 -4.18 -17.56 -3.74
C MET A 78 -4.59 -19.03 -3.91
N GLU A 79 -3.90 -19.97 -3.27
CA GLU A 79 -4.25 -21.40 -3.32
C GLU A 79 -5.69 -21.64 -2.82
N LYS A 80 -6.05 -21.06 -1.67
CA LYS A 80 -7.41 -21.15 -1.14
C LYS A 80 -8.44 -20.52 -2.06
N ALA A 81 -8.11 -19.39 -2.69
CA ALA A 81 -9.02 -18.70 -3.61
C ALA A 81 -9.29 -19.57 -4.85
N TRP A 82 -8.25 -20.19 -5.41
CA TRP A 82 -8.37 -21.14 -6.52
C TRP A 82 -9.19 -22.38 -6.14
N GLN A 83 -8.98 -22.95 -4.96
CA GLN A 83 -9.81 -24.05 -4.46
C GLN A 83 -11.28 -23.66 -4.43
N LYS A 84 -11.61 -22.50 -3.84
CA LYS A 84 -12.98 -22.00 -3.77
C LYS A 84 -13.60 -21.77 -5.15
N VAL A 85 -12.85 -21.21 -6.10
CA VAL A 85 -13.33 -21.00 -7.47
C VAL A 85 -13.58 -22.34 -8.17
N ASN A 86 -12.70 -23.32 -7.99
CA ASN A 86 -12.87 -24.65 -8.61
C ASN A 86 -14.06 -25.44 -8.04
N GLU A 87 -14.40 -25.21 -6.77
CA GLU A 87 -15.58 -25.78 -6.12
C GLU A 87 -16.90 -25.09 -6.49
N GLU A 88 -16.85 -23.92 -7.14
CA GLU A 88 -18.06 -23.18 -7.54
C GLU A 88 -18.84 -23.96 -8.59
N PHE A 89 -20.14 -24.17 -8.35
CA PHE A 89 -21.01 -24.97 -9.23
C PHE A 89 -21.54 -24.16 -10.42
N ASN A 90 -21.69 -22.85 -10.25
CA ASN A 90 -22.13 -21.99 -11.33
C ASN A 90 -20.96 -21.70 -12.28
N GLU A 91 -21.10 -22.10 -13.54
CA GLU A 91 -20.05 -21.99 -14.57
C GLU A 91 -19.63 -20.54 -14.81
N GLU A 92 -20.59 -19.62 -14.93
CA GLU A 92 -20.31 -18.19 -15.13
C GLU A 92 -19.54 -17.58 -13.95
N SER A 93 -19.93 -17.90 -12.71
CA SER A 93 -19.22 -17.47 -11.50
C SER A 93 -17.83 -18.06 -11.42
N ARG A 94 -17.65 -19.32 -11.81
CA ARG A 94 -16.35 -19.97 -11.86
C ARG A 94 -15.44 -19.26 -12.85
N GLU A 95 -15.87 -19.07 -14.11
CA GLU A 95 -15.08 -18.40 -15.15
C GLU A 95 -14.65 -16.99 -14.71
N LYS A 96 -15.59 -16.21 -14.15
CA LYS A 96 -15.28 -14.88 -13.59
C LYS A 96 -14.26 -14.95 -12.46
N GLY A 97 -14.38 -15.92 -11.56
CA GLY A 97 -13.43 -16.15 -10.48
C GLY A 97 -12.03 -16.48 -11.01
N GLN A 98 -11.94 -17.35 -12.01
CA GLN A 98 -10.66 -17.72 -12.64
C GLN A 98 -10.02 -16.50 -13.33
N ALA A 99 -10.80 -15.69 -14.03
CA ALA A 99 -10.32 -14.47 -14.66
C ALA A 99 -9.74 -13.48 -13.64
N VAL A 100 -10.48 -13.20 -12.55
CA VAL A 100 -10.00 -12.31 -11.47
C VAL A 100 -8.73 -12.82 -10.81
N LEU A 101 -8.60 -14.13 -10.59
CA LEU A 101 -7.39 -14.69 -9.99
C LEU A 101 -6.18 -14.67 -10.93
N ASN A 102 -6.39 -14.81 -12.24
CA ASN A 102 -5.33 -14.59 -13.22
C ASN A 102 -4.89 -13.12 -13.23
N GLU A 103 -5.82 -12.16 -13.30
CA GLU A 103 -5.49 -10.73 -13.25
C GLU A 103 -4.76 -10.33 -11.95
N LEU A 104 -5.14 -10.94 -10.82
CA LEU A 104 -4.47 -10.72 -9.54
C LEU A 104 -3.05 -11.28 -9.53
N GLN A 105 -2.81 -12.43 -10.18
CA GLN A 105 -1.49 -13.01 -10.34
C GLN A 105 -0.62 -12.10 -11.22
N ASP A 106 -1.14 -11.65 -12.37
CA ASP A 106 -0.44 -10.75 -13.27
C ASP A 106 -0.05 -9.44 -12.56
N TYR A 107 -0.97 -8.84 -11.81
CA TYR A 107 -0.69 -7.64 -11.02
C TYR A 107 0.39 -7.87 -9.96
N ALA A 108 0.41 -9.04 -9.30
CA ALA A 108 1.43 -9.36 -8.31
C ALA A 108 2.81 -9.49 -8.95
N ASP A 109 2.90 -10.13 -10.12
CA ASP A 109 4.14 -10.30 -10.87
C ASP A 109 4.68 -8.96 -11.39
N GLU A 110 3.82 -8.11 -11.96
CA GLU A 110 4.15 -6.73 -12.35
C GLU A 110 4.62 -5.90 -11.16
N LEU A 111 3.94 -6.01 -10.02
CA LEU A 111 4.30 -5.30 -8.80
C LEU A 111 5.69 -5.72 -8.30
N ILE A 112 6.01 -7.02 -8.31
CA ILE A 112 7.34 -7.52 -7.92
C ILE A 112 8.41 -7.06 -8.91
N GLN A 113 8.12 -7.11 -10.21
CA GLN A 113 9.02 -6.63 -11.25
C GLN A 113 9.35 -5.14 -11.08
N SER A 114 8.35 -4.31 -10.78
CA SER A 114 8.51 -2.86 -10.54
C SER A 114 9.41 -2.53 -9.35
N LEU A 115 9.69 -3.51 -8.47
CA LEU A 115 10.59 -3.34 -7.34
C LEU A 115 12.03 -3.75 -7.64
N MET A 116 12.29 -4.43 -8.76
CA MET A 116 13.65 -4.86 -9.13
C MET A 116 14.39 -3.82 -9.98
N GLU A 117 13.64 -2.94 -10.64
CA GLU A 117 14.13 -1.76 -11.38
C GLU A 117 14.52 -0.62 -10.45
#